data_AF-A0A8T2ABI3-F1
#
_entry.id   AF-A0A8T2ABI3-F1
#
_cell.length_a   1.000
_cell.length_b   1.000
_cell.length_c   1.000
_cell.angle_alpha   90.00
_cell.angle_beta   90.00
_cell.angle_gamma   90.00
#
_symmetry.space_group_name_H-M   'P 1'
#
loop_
_entity.id
_entity.type
_entity.pdbx_description
1 polymer ?
#
loop_
_entity_poly.entity_id
_entity_poly.type
_entity_poly.pdbx_seq_one_letter_code
_entity_poly.pdbx_strand_id
1 'polypeptide(L)'
;SEEVDDSVDEIAARNENLKPEETKKEKEKEKEKEKEKEKEKEEEEEVSLAEAAAKINLPHLTVYLVKISEMYPMLPEWQLIKFVDYFGIAFCDVPFSWPEMFNNPPLFKLIDVIDVPLSHIPESVYKISVDWIQRQKLNTLCGFIWWALNKINGCLTELRGGPPHTYRKSQVSLFVTSAMVLRGQPSALARVLPPMRFKYSRYRVADQLPVTVWMIAQASRGDLFMALFTWADTLLPAVDTNPQSQDLILQLVENMLSQPNARTILVERAVFEDHGVIPPFSFESLLRLTFPDSSARVKATARFEAIYPLLKELALAGTPGGEAMKKGARQIFIFSLRLAGEANPVLAKEATSIAIWALTENIVCCNHWDNLYENNLKASVALLKKLVDEWKDHSRKLSSSRSNTLTLNQTMKSFRLKNEKAINEGAANASLYKEADESCKVILGRLSWKSTAITALVLAAVVVVLAAVVLSFKPEATTVLKKLLDSWICTYTSMRSPQLCI
;
A
#
# COMPACT_ATOMS: atom_id res chain seq x y z
N SER A 1 -56.50 -59.94 -7.71
CA SER A 1 -55.28 -60.77 -7.81
C SER A 1 -54.28 -60.27 -6.80
N GLU A 2 -54.53 -60.54 -5.51
CA GLU A 2 -54.47 -61.87 -4.84
C GLU A 2 -52.98 -62.20 -4.57
N GLU A 3 -52.49 -62.23 -3.32
CA GLU A 3 -52.80 -63.18 -2.21
C GLU A 3 -52.19 -64.58 -2.46
N VAL A 4 -51.58 -65.30 -1.48
CA VAL A 4 -51.09 -64.96 -0.12
C VAL A 4 -50.14 -66.11 0.36
N ASP A 5 -49.21 -65.83 1.30
CA ASP A 5 -48.37 -66.79 2.08
C ASP A 5 -47.57 -67.86 1.24
N ASP A 6 -46.81 -68.85 1.76
CA ASP A 6 -46.65 -69.50 3.08
C ASP A 6 -45.22 -70.15 3.21
N SER A 7 -44.86 -70.79 4.33
CA SER A 7 -43.96 -70.22 5.37
C SER A 7 -43.07 -71.30 6.05
N VAL A 8 -42.58 -71.05 7.28
CA VAL A 8 -41.92 -71.99 8.25
C VAL A 8 -40.39 -72.27 8.12
N ASP A 9 -39.75 -72.42 9.30
CA ASP A 9 -38.33 -72.69 9.62
C ASP A 9 -37.92 -74.19 9.64
N GLU A 10 -36.63 -74.49 9.92
CA GLU A 10 -36.18 -75.12 11.20
C GLU A 10 -34.86 -75.97 11.17
N ILE A 11 -33.77 -75.39 11.70
CA ILE A 11 -32.71 -75.93 12.63
C ILE A 11 -31.86 -77.23 12.33
N ALA A 12 -30.56 -77.14 12.70
CA ALA A 12 -29.54 -78.20 12.91
C ALA A 12 -28.96 -78.91 11.64
N ALA A 13 -27.73 -79.48 11.59
CA ALA A 13 -26.65 -79.77 12.56
C ALA A 13 -25.30 -80.00 11.78
N ARG A 14 -24.07 -80.23 12.34
CA ARG A 14 -23.39 -79.99 13.63
C ARG A 14 -21.90 -80.51 13.54
N ASN A 15 -20.94 -79.93 14.31
CA ASN A 15 -19.54 -80.40 14.56
C ASN A 15 -18.56 -80.41 13.33
N GLU A 16 -17.21 -80.35 13.44
CA GLU A 16 -16.28 -79.71 14.43
C GLU A 16 -14.80 -79.71 13.91
N ASN A 17 -13.95 -78.86 14.51
CA ASN A 17 -12.49 -79.03 14.75
C ASN A 17 -11.36 -78.84 13.67
N LEU A 18 -10.51 -77.83 13.99
CA LEU A 18 -9.02 -77.81 14.05
C LEU A 18 -8.10 -77.23 12.91
N LYS A 19 -7.14 -76.41 13.38
CA LYS A 19 -5.90 -75.83 12.79
C LYS A 19 -5.98 -74.68 11.74
N PRO A 20 -5.75 -73.42 12.19
CA PRO A 20 -5.33 -72.33 11.29
C PRO A 20 -4.28 -71.32 11.86
N GLU A 21 -3.49 -71.64 12.89
CA GLU A 21 -2.61 -70.63 13.54
C GLU A 21 -1.22 -70.42 12.90
N GLU A 22 -0.50 -71.49 12.51
CA GLU A 22 0.87 -71.38 12.00
C GLU A 22 0.92 -70.60 10.66
N THR A 23 0.01 -70.92 9.75
CA THR A 23 -0.15 -70.26 8.42
C THR A 23 -0.53 -68.79 8.50
N LYS A 24 -0.91 -68.29 9.69
CA LYS A 24 -1.29 -66.89 9.90
C LYS A 24 -0.08 -66.02 10.25
N LYS A 25 0.83 -66.52 11.10
CA LYS A 25 2.06 -65.82 11.49
C LYS A 25 3.07 -65.67 10.35
N GLU A 26 3.11 -66.64 9.42
CA GLU A 26 3.94 -66.48 8.22
C GLU A 26 3.40 -65.38 7.30
N LYS A 27 2.08 -65.34 7.06
CA LYS A 27 1.44 -64.30 6.23
C LYS A 27 1.47 -62.91 6.87
N GLU A 28 1.49 -62.80 8.19
CA GLU A 28 1.70 -61.53 8.88
C GLU A 28 3.16 -61.06 8.73
N LYS A 29 4.14 -61.96 8.83
CA LYS A 29 5.56 -61.63 8.56
C LYS A 29 5.89 -61.34 7.10
N GLU A 30 5.23 -61.98 6.14
CA GLU A 30 5.33 -61.59 4.73
C GLU A 30 4.78 -60.18 4.52
N LYS A 31 3.63 -59.85 5.11
CA LYS A 31 3.05 -58.50 5.01
C LYS A 31 3.83 -57.42 5.74
N GLU A 32 4.49 -57.73 6.86
CA GLU A 32 5.44 -56.79 7.47
C GLU A 32 6.63 -56.56 6.55
N LYS A 33 7.20 -57.61 5.93
CA LYS A 33 8.30 -57.46 4.96
C LYS A 33 7.92 -56.81 3.64
N GLU A 34 6.69 -56.99 3.16
CA GLU A 34 6.16 -56.22 2.03
C GLU A 34 6.03 -54.74 2.41
N LYS A 35 5.55 -54.42 3.61
CA LYS A 35 5.46 -53.02 4.09
C LYS A 35 6.81 -52.38 4.41
N GLU A 36 7.78 -53.13 4.92
CA GLU A 36 9.17 -52.66 5.04
C GLU A 36 9.75 -52.38 3.65
N LYS A 37 9.49 -53.24 2.65
CA LYS A 37 9.92 -53.02 1.26
C LYS A 37 9.14 -51.96 0.50
N GLU A 38 7.88 -51.69 0.84
CA GLU A 38 7.16 -50.52 0.34
C GLU A 38 7.77 -49.26 0.95
N LYS A 39 8.14 -49.25 2.24
CA LYS A 39 8.85 -48.12 2.86
C LYS A 39 10.27 -47.91 2.36
N GLU A 40 11.08 -48.96 2.22
CA GLU A 40 12.42 -48.89 1.59
C GLU A 40 12.34 -48.45 0.11
N LYS A 41 11.14 -48.48 -0.50
CA LYS A 41 10.87 -47.96 -1.84
C LYS A 41 10.25 -46.56 -1.87
N GLU A 42 9.47 -46.19 -0.87
CA GLU A 42 9.09 -44.79 -0.62
C GLU A 42 10.32 -43.97 -0.15
N GLU A 43 11.38 -44.64 0.32
CA GLU A 43 12.74 -44.11 0.51
C GLU A 43 13.67 -44.25 -0.72
N GLU A 44 13.15 -44.53 -1.94
CA GLU A 44 13.90 -44.32 -3.20
C GLU A 44 14.09 -42.81 -3.45
N GLU A 45 15.08 -42.20 -2.78
CA GLU A 45 15.59 -40.82 -2.88
C GLU A 45 14.68 -39.81 -3.63
N GLU A 46 13.69 -39.21 -2.94
CA GLU A 46 12.92 -38.09 -3.48
C GLU A 46 13.86 -36.96 -3.94
N VAL A 47 14.01 -36.78 -5.26
CA VAL A 47 15.01 -35.89 -5.84
C VAL A 47 14.77 -34.45 -5.38
N SER A 48 15.66 -33.93 -4.54
CA SER A 48 15.45 -32.60 -3.98
C SER A 48 15.55 -31.51 -5.05
N LEU A 49 14.85 -30.40 -4.84
CA LEU A 49 14.93 -29.24 -5.73
C LEU A 49 16.39 -28.74 -5.90
N ALA A 50 17.22 -28.86 -4.87
CA ALA A 50 18.62 -28.44 -4.91
C ALA A 50 19.44 -29.33 -5.86
N GLU A 51 19.27 -30.65 -5.81
CA GLU A 51 19.94 -31.58 -6.73
C GLU A 51 19.45 -31.39 -8.17
N ALA A 52 18.14 -31.30 -8.37
CA ALA A 52 17.55 -31.09 -9.68
C ALA A 52 18.01 -29.76 -10.30
N ALA A 53 18.12 -28.70 -9.51
CA ALA A 53 18.62 -27.41 -9.95
C ALA A 53 20.14 -27.41 -10.19
N ALA A 54 20.92 -28.15 -9.40
CA ALA A 54 22.35 -28.36 -9.62
C ALA A 54 22.65 -29.14 -10.91
N LYS A 55 21.73 -30.02 -11.35
CA LYS A 55 21.82 -30.76 -12.63
C LYS A 55 21.55 -29.87 -13.87
N ILE A 56 21.16 -28.60 -13.71
CA ILE A 56 20.87 -27.69 -14.85
C ILE A 56 22.15 -27.26 -15.56
N ASN A 57 22.30 -27.73 -16.81
CA ASN A 57 23.41 -27.38 -17.68
C ASN A 57 23.31 -25.92 -18.15
N LEU A 58 24.12 -25.04 -17.54
CA LEU A 58 24.11 -23.59 -17.81
C LEU A 58 24.39 -23.23 -19.29
N PRO A 59 25.42 -23.78 -19.99
CA PRO A 59 25.59 -23.56 -21.43
C PRO A 59 24.36 -23.95 -22.27
N HIS A 60 23.71 -25.08 -21.95
CA HIS A 60 22.49 -25.50 -22.64
C HIS A 60 21.33 -24.53 -22.41
N LEU A 61 21.16 -24.02 -21.18
CA LEU A 61 20.18 -22.97 -20.88
C LEU A 61 20.45 -21.71 -21.70
N THR A 62 21.70 -21.22 -21.76
CA THR A 62 22.09 -20.05 -22.58
C THR A 62 21.64 -20.20 -24.04
N VAL A 63 21.99 -21.34 -24.66
CA VAL A 63 21.65 -21.62 -26.07
C VAL A 63 20.14 -21.78 -26.27
N TYR A 64 19.44 -22.39 -25.30
CA TYR A 64 17.99 -22.53 -25.34
C TYR A 64 17.27 -21.18 -25.29
N LEU A 65 17.68 -20.27 -24.40
CA LEU A 65 17.08 -18.94 -24.25
C LEU A 65 17.22 -18.09 -25.53
N VAL A 66 18.38 -18.15 -26.20
CA VAL A 66 18.57 -17.51 -27.51
C VAL A 66 17.64 -18.14 -28.54
N LYS A 67 17.67 -19.48 -28.65
CA LYS A 67 16.88 -20.24 -29.64
C LYS A 67 15.37 -19.99 -29.53
N ILE A 68 14.80 -19.93 -28.33
CA ILE A 68 13.34 -19.66 -28.20
C ILE A 68 12.99 -18.22 -28.59
N SER A 69 13.86 -17.24 -28.35
CA SER A 69 13.65 -15.87 -28.80
C SER A 69 13.77 -15.71 -30.33
N GLU A 70 14.67 -16.47 -30.96
CA GLU A 70 14.81 -16.54 -32.43
C GLU A 70 13.66 -17.31 -33.11
N MET A 71 13.15 -18.38 -32.49
CA MET A 71 12.04 -19.19 -33.02
C MET A 71 10.68 -18.51 -32.88
N TYR A 72 10.46 -17.69 -31.85
CA TYR A 72 9.17 -17.09 -31.52
C TYR A 72 9.20 -15.54 -31.40
N PRO A 73 9.81 -14.80 -32.35
CA PRO A 73 10.07 -13.37 -32.21
C PRO A 73 8.80 -12.51 -32.17
N MET A 74 7.72 -12.98 -32.81
CA MET A 74 6.40 -12.34 -32.82
C MET A 74 5.42 -12.96 -31.81
N LEU A 75 5.87 -13.90 -31.00
CA LEU A 75 5.07 -14.63 -30.01
C LEU A 75 5.80 -14.68 -28.64
N PRO A 76 6.07 -13.52 -28.01
CA PRO A 76 6.84 -13.46 -26.77
C PRO A 76 6.17 -14.19 -25.59
N GLU A 77 4.84 -14.30 -25.59
CA GLU A 77 4.10 -15.10 -24.60
C GLU A 77 4.47 -16.60 -24.72
N TRP A 78 4.65 -17.11 -25.95
CA TRP A 78 5.11 -18.48 -26.18
C TRP A 78 6.58 -18.69 -25.78
N GLN A 79 7.44 -17.66 -25.86
CA GLN A 79 8.79 -17.73 -25.31
C GLN A 79 8.74 -18.00 -23.80
N LEU A 80 7.89 -17.28 -23.07
CA LEU A 80 7.71 -17.48 -21.62
C LEU A 80 7.10 -18.85 -21.31
N ILE A 81 6.15 -19.36 -22.09
CA ILE A 81 5.65 -20.74 -21.95
C ILE A 81 6.79 -21.76 -22.17
N LYS A 82 7.66 -21.55 -23.16
CA LYS A 82 8.80 -22.44 -23.42
C LYS A 82 9.90 -22.36 -22.36
N PHE A 83 10.06 -21.21 -21.73
CA PHE A 83 10.89 -21.05 -20.54
C PHE A 83 10.34 -21.88 -19.36
N VAL A 84 9.02 -21.90 -19.12
CA VAL A 84 8.41 -22.82 -18.14
C VAL A 84 8.56 -24.29 -18.53
N ASP A 85 8.48 -24.63 -19.83
CA ASP A 85 8.70 -25.99 -20.31
C ASP A 85 10.12 -26.49 -20.02
N TYR A 86 11.15 -25.64 -20.17
CA TYR A 86 12.55 -26.00 -19.88
C TYR A 86 12.72 -26.42 -18.41
N PHE A 87 12.32 -25.55 -17.48
CA PHE A 87 12.38 -25.87 -16.05
C PHE A 87 11.38 -26.97 -15.66
N GLY A 88 10.31 -27.17 -16.45
CA GLY A 88 9.36 -28.28 -16.28
C GLY A 88 9.93 -29.65 -16.60
N ILE A 89 10.95 -29.71 -17.47
CA ILE A 89 11.75 -30.91 -17.73
C ILE A 89 12.85 -31.05 -16.65
N ALA A 90 13.48 -29.95 -16.23
CA ALA A 90 14.51 -30.00 -15.17
C ALA A 90 13.95 -30.41 -13.78
N PHE A 91 12.65 -30.17 -13.54
CA PHE A 91 11.95 -30.47 -12.28
C PHE A 91 10.75 -31.41 -12.50
N CYS A 92 10.85 -32.38 -13.41
CA CYS A 92 9.77 -33.36 -13.60
C CYS A 92 9.63 -34.33 -12.41
N ASP A 93 10.75 -34.72 -11.82
CA ASP A 93 10.81 -35.74 -10.75
C ASP A 93 10.87 -35.14 -9.34
N VAL A 94 10.79 -33.81 -9.22
CA VAL A 94 10.84 -33.11 -7.92
C VAL A 94 9.43 -33.06 -7.32
N PRO A 95 9.18 -33.62 -6.13
CA PRO A 95 7.88 -33.60 -5.49
C PRO A 95 7.46 -32.16 -5.13
N PHE A 96 6.17 -31.85 -5.33
CA PHE A 96 5.63 -30.54 -4.99
C PHE A 96 5.21 -30.50 -3.51
N SER A 97 6.16 -30.16 -2.63
CA SER A 97 5.98 -30.11 -1.17
C SER A 97 5.36 -28.81 -0.63
N TRP A 98 5.06 -27.83 -1.49
CA TRP A 98 4.48 -26.54 -1.09
C TRP A 98 2.94 -26.43 -0.95
N PRO A 99 2.07 -27.45 -1.19
CA PRO A 99 0.63 -27.34 -0.95
C PRO A 99 0.29 -26.91 0.48
N GLU A 100 0.97 -27.49 1.47
CA GLU A 100 0.67 -27.27 2.89
C GLU A 100 0.90 -25.83 3.32
N MET A 101 1.95 -25.19 2.79
CA MET A 101 2.22 -23.77 2.98
C MET A 101 1.00 -22.92 2.61
N PHE A 102 0.41 -23.14 1.43
CA PHE A 102 -0.73 -22.36 0.95
C PHE A 102 -2.08 -22.80 1.55
N ASN A 103 -2.11 -23.81 2.43
CA ASN A 103 -3.34 -24.40 2.98
C ASN A 103 -3.44 -24.37 4.52
N ASN A 104 -2.33 -24.39 5.28
CA ASN A 104 -2.34 -24.58 6.74
C ASN A 104 -1.84 -23.35 7.54
N PRO A 105 -2.68 -22.33 7.80
CA PRO A 105 -2.40 -21.29 8.80
C PRO A 105 -2.60 -21.88 10.21
N PRO A 106 -1.50 -22.27 10.90
CA PRO A 106 -0.53 -21.28 11.37
C PRO A 106 0.93 -21.53 10.95
N LEU A 107 1.19 -22.43 10.00
CA LEU A 107 2.56 -22.78 9.57
C LEU A 107 3.15 -21.81 8.54
N PHE A 108 2.33 -21.02 7.84
CA PHE A 108 2.80 -20.00 6.89
C PHE A 108 3.40 -18.79 7.62
N LYS A 109 4.63 -18.90 8.12
CA LYS A 109 5.47 -17.73 8.36
C LYS A 109 6.04 -17.28 7.03
N LEU A 110 5.92 -16.00 6.71
CA LEU A 110 6.42 -15.49 5.43
C LEU A 110 7.93 -15.69 5.24
N ILE A 111 8.69 -15.59 6.34
CA ILE A 111 10.14 -15.70 6.34
C ILE A 111 10.64 -17.10 5.90
N ASP A 112 9.86 -18.14 6.18
CA ASP A 112 10.21 -19.53 5.84
C ASP A 112 10.01 -19.80 4.33
N VAL A 113 9.30 -18.92 3.60
CA VAL A 113 8.80 -19.16 2.22
C VAL A 113 9.13 -18.05 1.22
N ILE A 114 9.67 -16.90 1.65
CA ILE A 114 10.03 -15.78 0.77
C ILE A 114 11.22 -16.12 -0.15
N ASP A 115 12.14 -16.97 0.29
CA ASP A 115 13.27 -17.42 -0.52
C ASP A 115 13.08 -18.82 -1.12
N VAL A 116 12.00 -19.53 -0.77
CA VAL A 116 11.55 -20.69 -1.54
C VAL A 116 10.79 -20.17 -2.78
N PRO A 117 11.12 -20.63 -4.01
CA PRO A 117 12.01 -21.76 -4.33
C PRO A 117 13.44 -21.37 -4.75
N LEU A 118 13.75 -20.07 -4.86
CA LEU A 118 14.96 -19.58 -5.53
C LEU A 118 16.25 -19.77 -4.73
N SER A 119 16.17 -19.96 -3.42
CA SER A 119 17.27 -20.38 -2.52
C SER A 119 17.96 -21.68 -2.94
N HIS A 120 17.26 -22.56 -3.67
CA HIS A 120 17.80 -23.82 -4.18
C HIS A 120 18.30 -23.74 -5.63
N ILE A 121 18.12 -22.60 -6.31
CA ILE A 121 18.55 -22.42 -7.71
C ILE A 121 19.98 -21.88 -7.73
N PRO A 122 20.92 -22.47 -8.49
CA PRO A 122 22.26 -21.92 -8.65
C PRO A 122 22.22 -20.47 -9.15
N GLU A 123 22.97 -19.58 -8.51
CA GLU A 123 22.97 -18.13 -8.81
C GLU A 123 23.26 -17.82 -10.30
N SER A 124 24.10 -18.61 -10.95
CA SER A 124 24.38 -18.49 -12.39
C SER A 124 23.16 -18.81 -13.27
N VAL A 125 22.36 -19.81 -12.89
CA VAL A 125 21.11 -20.21 -13.56
C VAL A 125 20.00 -19.19 -13.29
N TYR A 126 19.91 -18.68 -12.06
CA TYR A 126 19.00 -17.60 -11.69
C TYR A 126 19.31 -16.33 -12.49
N LYS A 127 20.56 -15.86 -12.44
CA LYS A 127 20.98 -14.62 -13.10
C LYS A 127 20.75 -14.64 -14.60
N ILE A 128 21.19 -15.68 -15.32
CA ILE A 128 21.01 -15.72 -16.79
C ILE A 128 19.53 -15.76 -17.20
N SER A 129 18.69 -16.38 -16.37
CA SER A 129 17.25 -16.40 -16.56
C SER A 129 16.64 -15.01 -16.36
N VAL A 130 17.04 -14.29 -15.31
CA VAL A 130 16.58 -12.93 -15.04
C VAL A 130 17.10 -11.92 -16.08
N ASP A 131 18.36 -12.02 -16.48
CA ASP A 131 18.98 -11.21 -17.53
C ASP A 131 18.29 -11.38 -18.90
N TRP A 132 17.60 -12.51 -19.13
CA TRP A 132 16.75 -12.76 -20.30
C TRP A 132 15.30 -12.28 -20.09
N ILE A 133 14.70 -12.56 -18.93
CA ILE A 133 13.36 -12.08 -18.53
C ILE A 133 13.28 -10.54 -18.63
N GLN A 134 14.30 -9.82 -18.16
CA GLN A 134 14.31 -8.35 -18.16
C GLN A 134 14.33 -7.72 -19.56
N ARG A 135 14.67 -8.50 -20.60
CA ARG A 135 14.61 -8.06 -22.01
C ARG A 135 13.20 -8.21 -22.62
N GLN A 136 12.31 -8.95 -21.96
CA GLN A 136 10.95 -9.16 -22.43
C GLN A 136 10.09 -7.92 -22.20
N LYS A 137 9.10 -7.71 -23.08
CA LYS A 137 8.20 -6.55 -23.00
C LYS A 137 7.35 -6.65 -21.73
N LEU A 138 7.26 -5.55 -20.96
CA LEU A 138 6.52 -5.50 -19.70
C LEU A 138 5.06 -6.00 -19.84
N ASN A 139 4.38 -5.69 -20.95
CA ASN A 139 3.00 -6.17 -21.18
C ASN A 139 2.93 -7.71 -21.35
N THR A 140 3.93 -8.34 -21.96
CA THR A 140 4.03 -9.81 -22.06
C THR A 140 4.30 -10.42 -20.68
N LEU A 141 5.14 -9.78 -19.87
CA LEU A 141 5.37 -10.19 -18.48
C LEU A 141 4.11 -10.04 -17.61
N CYS A 142 3.30 -8.98 -17.81
CA CYS A 142 1.97 -8.86 -17.19
C CYS A 142 1.04 -10.01 -17.62
N GLY A 143 1.01 -10.35 -18.92
CA GLY A 143 0.24 -11.47 -19.44
C GLY A 143 0.67 -12.82 -18.85
N PHE A 144 1.98 -13.01 -18.67
CA PHE A 144 2.54 -14.19 -18.00
C PHE A 144 2.17 -14.25 -16.52
N ILE A 145 2.31 -13.17 -15.76
CA ILE A 145 1.93 -13.14 -14.33
C ILE A 145 0.42 -13.39 -14.16
N TRP A 146 -0.42 -12.83 -15.03
CA TRP A 146 -1.86 -13.15 -15.06
C TRP A 146 -2.10 -14.65 -15.31
N TRP A 147 -1.43 -15.23 -16.31
CA TRP A 147 -1.54 -16.65 -16.66
C TRP A 147 -1.05 -17.56 -15.54
N ALA A 148 0.11 -17.25 -14.96
CA ALA A 148 0.75 -18.04 -13.91
C ALA A 148 -0.08 -18.07 -12.63
N LEU A 149 -0.61 -16.92 -12.19
CA LEU A 149 -1.54 -16.86 -11.04
C LEU A 149 -2.81 -17.69 -11.29
N ASN A 150 -3.36 -17.67 -12.51
CA ASN A 150 -4.48 -18.54 -12.86
C ASN A 150 -4.13 -20.04 -12.83
N LYS A 151 -2.88 -20.41 -13.14
CA LYS A 151 -2.41 -21.81 -13.08
C LYS A 151 -2.07 -22.25 -11.66
N ILE A 152 -1.39 -21.43 -10.87
CA ILE A 152 -1.12 -21.67 -9.44
C ILE A 152 -2.44 -21.88 -8.68
N ASN A 153 -3.41 -20.97 -8.86
CA ASN A 153 -4.73 -21.10 -8.23
C ASN A 153 -5.47 -22.36 -8.70
N GLY A 154 -5.30 -22.76 -9.97
CA GLY A 154 -5.86 -24.01 -10.50
C GLY A 154 -5.31 -25.24 -9.79
N CYS A 155 -3.98 -25.36 -9.70
CA CYS A 155 -3.31 -26.45 -8.99
C CYS A 155 -3.68 -26.49 -7.50
N LEU A 156 -3.71 -25.35 -6.81
CA LEU A 156 -4.12 -25.27 -5.41
C LEU A 156 -5.61 -25.58 -5.19
N THR A 157 -6.47 -25.36 -6.19
CA THR A 157 -7.89 -25.77 -6.12
C THR A 157 -8.04 -27.29 -6.22
N GLU A 158 -7.30 -27.93 -7.13
CA GLU A 158 -7.24 -29.39 -7.27
C GLU A 158 -6.69 -30.05 -5.99
N LEU A 159 -5.61 -29.50 -5.43
CA LEU A 159 -5.01 -29.94 -4.15
C LEU A 159 -5.94 -29.76 -2.93
N ARG A 160 -7.00 -28.93 -3.04
CA ARG A 160 -8.06 -28.77 -2.03
C ARG A 160 -9.27 -29.69 -2.27
N GLY A 161 -9.12 -30.71 -3.13
CA GLY A 161 -10.22 -31.62 -3.50
C GLY A 161 -11.19 -31.05 -4.55
N GLY A 162 -10.81 -29.96 -5.21
CA GLY A 162 -11.56 -29.40 -6.33
C GLY A 162 -11.41 -30.21 -7.63
N PRO A 163 -12.12 -29.81 -8.71
CA PRO A 163 -12.04 -30.50 -9.99
C PRO A 163 -10.61 -30.44 -10.59
N PRO A 164 -10.14 -31.52 -11.22
CA PRO A 164 -8.74 -31.64 -11.65
C PRO A 164 -8.36 -30.59 -12.69
N HIS A 165 -7.18 -29.98 -12.54
CA HIS A 165 -6.74 -28.88 -13.38
C HIS A 165 -5.99 -29.40 -14.61
N THR A 166 -6.24 -28.79 -15.77
CA THR A 166 -5.68 -29.26 -17.06
C THR A 166 -4.18 -28.99 -17.25
N TYR A 167 -3.45 -28.62 -16.19
CA TYR A 167 -2.03 -28.25 -16.23
C TYR A 167 -1.14 -29.41 -15.75
N ARG A 168 -0.93 -30.40 -16.61
CA ARG A 168 -0.07 -31.58 -16.34
C ARG A 168 1.44 -31.30 -16.48
N LYS A 169 1.92 -30.15 -16.01
CA LYS A 169 3.35 -29.78 -16.00
C LYS A 169 3.82 -29.59 -14.57
N SER A 170 5.12 -29.73 -14.33
CA SER A 170 5.73 -29.55 -13.02
C SER A 170 5.23 -28.28 -12.32
N GLN A 171 4.59 -28.45 -11.16
CA GLN A 171 4.10 -27.33 -10.36
C GLN A 171 5.29 -26.54 -9.78
N VAL A 172 6.37 -27.26 -9.43
CA VAL A 172 7.67 -26.71 -9.02
C VAL A 172 8.19 -25.71 -10.06
N SER A 173 8.21 -26.06 -11.36
CA SER A 173 8.73 -25.16 -12.40
C SER A 173 7.87 -23.90 -12.60
N LEU A 174 6.55 -24.01 -12.46
CA LEU A 174 5.64 -22.86 -12.51
C LEU A 174 5.93 -21.87 -11.38
N PHE A 175 6.16 -22.35 -10.15
CA PHE A 175 6.52 -21.50 -9.02
C PHE A 175 7.94 -20.91 -9.16
N VAL A 176 8.93 -21.70 -9.59
CA VAL A 176 10.32 -21.21 -9.83
C VAL A 176 10.34 -20.10 -10.87
N THR A 177 9.77 -20.33 -12.04
CA THR A 177 9.75 -19.34 -13.13
C THR A 177 8.90 -18.12 -12.79
N SER A 178 7.81 -18.29 -12.05
CA SER A 178 7.04 -17.15 -11.51
C SER A 178 7.88 -16.32 -10.55
N ALA A 179 8.61 -16.94 -9.61
CA ALA A 179 9.48 -16.22 -8.69
C ALA A 179 10.61 -15.47 -9.43
N MET A 180 11.19 -16.06 -10.49
CA MET A 180 12.18 -15.38 -11.35
C MET A 180 11.59 -14.15 -12.05
N VAL A 181 10.37 -14.24 -12.60
CA VAL A 181 9.71 -13.09 -13.23
C VAL A 181 9.33 -12.03 -12.19
N LEU A 182 8.89 -12.43 -11.01
CA LEU A 182 8.51 -11.54 -9.92
C LEU A 182 9.70 -10.77 -9.33
N ARG A 183 10.86 -11.42 -9.13
CA ARG A 183 12.10 -10.74 -8.73
C ARG A 183 12.73 -9.94 -9.89
N GLY A 184 12.66 -10.46 -11.11
CA GLY A 184 13.28 -9.84 -12.28
C GLY A 184 12.53 -8.61 -12.81
N GLN A 185 11.19 -8.59 -12.75
CA GLN A 185 10.37 -7.45 -13.15
C GLN A 185 9.12 -7.27 -12.23
N PRO A 186 9.31 -6.80 -10.98
CA PRO A 186 8.24 -6.51 -10.02
C PRO A 186 7.10 -5.65 -10.57
N SER A 187 7.40 -4.73 -11.51
CA SER A 187 6.42 -3.84 -12.16
C SER A 187 5.31 -4.59 -12.90
N ALA A 188 5.55 -5.85 -13.30
CA ALA A 188 4.52 -6.68 -13.93
C ALA A 188 3.40 -7.04 -12.94
N LEU A 189 3.76 -7.35 -11.67
CA LEU A 189 2.77 -7.68 -10.64
C LEU A 189 1.93 -6.45 -10.25
N ALA A 190 2.59 -5.29 -10.07
CA ALA A 190 1.96 -4.02 -9.73
C ALA A 190 0.91 -3.56 -10.76
N ARG A 191 1.04 -3.99 -12.03
CA ARG A 191 0.09 -3.70 -13.12
C ARG A 191 -1.00 -4.78 -13.29
N VAL A 192 -0.87 -5.95 -12.66
CA VAL A 192 -1.80 -7.09 -12.80
C VAL A 192 -2.75 -7.24 -11.62
N LEU A 193 -2.26 -7.10 -10.38
CA LEU A 193 -3.09 -7.33 -9.19
C LEU A 193 -4.20 -6.27 -8.96
N PRO A 194 -3.94 -4.95 -9.10
CA PRO A 194 -5.01 -3.94 -8.92
C PRO A 194 -6.20 -4.14 -9.87
N PRO A 195 -6.01 -4.32 -11.20
CA PRO A 195 -7.14 -4.58 -12.09
C PRO A 195 -7.86 -5.91 -11.82
N MET A 196 -7.16 -6.93 -11.31
CA MET A 196 -7.79 -8.20 -10.90
C MET A 196 -8.79 -7.99 -9.77
N ARG A 197 -8.37 -7.33 -8.68
CA ARG A 197 -9.17 -7.07 -7.48
C ARG A 197 -10.51 -6.39 -7.80
N PHE A 198 -10.49 -5.38 -8.67
CA PHE A 198 -11.71 -4.60 -8.98
C PHE A 198 -12.62 -5.25 -10.02
N LYS A 199 -12.09 -6.02 -10.98
CA LYS A 199 -12.88 -6.53 -12.12
C LYS A 199 -13.46 -7.93 -11.92
N TYR A 200 -12.91 -8.74 -11.02
CA TYR A 200 -13.23 -10.18 -10.97
C TYR A 200 -13.53 -10.64 -9.54
N SER A 201 -14.82 -10.81 -9.23
CA SER A 201 -15.33 -11.24 -7.92
C SER A 201 -14.71 -12.55 -7.38
N ARG A 202 -14.27 -13.44 -8.28
CA ARG A 202 -13.59 -14.71 -7.96
C ARG A 202 -12.15 -14.58 -7.43
N TYR A 203 -11.64 -13.36 -7.29
CA TYR A 203 -10.36 -13.05 -6.64
C TYR A 203 -10.58 -12.23 -5.35
N ARG A 204 -11.73 -12.39 -4.68
CA ARG A 204 -11.90 -11.94 -3.30
C ARG A 204 -10.85 -12.64 -2.43
N VAL A 205 -10.19 -11.85 -1.58
CA VAL A 205 -8.82 -12.13 -1.14
C VAL A 205 -8.68 -13.38 -0.28
N ALA A 206 -9.71 -13.80 0.47
CA ALA A 206 -9.65 -14.92 1.42
C ALA A 206 -8.98 -16.20 0.88
N ASP A 207 -9.45 -16.75 -0.24
CA ASP A 207 -9.00 -18.06 -0.73
C ASP A 207 -7.59 -18.04 -1.37
N GLN A 208 -7.09 -16.85 -1.70
CA GLN A 208 -5.87 -16.61 -2.52
C GLN A 208 -4.83 -15.73 -1.81
N LEU A 209 -5.10 -15.29 -0.58
CA LEU A 209 -4.21 -14.41 0.19
C LEU A 209 -2.80 -14.97 0.33
N PRO A 210 -2.57 -16.27 0.68
CA PRO A 210 -1.22 -16.82 0.79
C PRO A 210 -0.41 -16.74 -0.52
N VAL A 211 -1.05 -16.96 -1.67
CA VAL A 211 -0.42 -16.83 -3.00
C VAL A 211 -0.11 -15.37 -3.31
N THR A 212 -1.06 -14.47 -3.08
CA THR A 212 -0.89 -13.03 -3.34
C THR A 212 0.23 -12.45 -2.48
N VAL A 213 0.30 -12.85 -1.21
CA VAL A 213 1.36 -12.49 -0.26
C VAL A 213 2.71 -13.04 -0.72
N TRP A 214 2.80 -14.32 -1.11
CA TRP A 214 4.04 -14.89 -1.66
C TRP A 214 4.50 -14.16 -2.93
N MET A 215 3.59 -13.84 -3.87
CA MET A 215 3.96 -13.12 -5.10
C MET A 215 4.53 -11.72 -4.80
N ILE A 216 3.91 -10.98 -3.88
CA ILE A 216 4.39 -9.66 -3.45
C ILE A 216 5.69 -9.78 -2.64
N ALA A 217 5.88 -10.85 -1.88
CA ALA A 217 7.13 -11.14 -1.18
C ALA A 217 8.29 -11.41 -2.16
N GLN A 218 8.06 -12.18 -3.23
CA GLN A 218 9.04 -12.32 -4.32
C GLN A 218 9.34 -10.96 -4.97
N ALA A 219 8.32 -10.16 -5.28
CA ALA A 219 8.52 -8.81 -5.82
C ALA A 219 9.39 -7.93 -4.89
N SER A 220 9.26 -8.07 -3.56
CA SER A 220 10.03 -7.30 -2.57
C SER A 220 11.51 -7.66 -2.47
N ARG A 221 11.93 -8.78 -3.10
CA ARG A 221 13.34 -9.18 -3.27
C ARG A 221 13.97 -8.62 -4.55
N GLY A 222 13.17 -8.04 -5.45
CA GLY A 222 13.64 -7.37 -6.68
C GLY A 222 13.51 -5.84 -6.63
N ASP A 223 12.35 -5.33 -6.21
CA ASP A 223 12.06 -3.90 -6.12
C ASP A 223 11.11 -3.64 -4.94
N LEU A 224 11.69 -3.18 -3.84
CA LEU A 224 10.98 -2.91 -2.59
C LEU A 224 9.88 -1.85 -2.74
N PHE A 225 10.08 -0.84 -3.61
CA PHE A 225 9.08 0.19 -3.89
C PHE A 225 7.87 -0.43 -4.60
N MET A 226 8.09 -1.18 -5.67
CA MET A 226 6.98 -1.76 -6.45
C MET A 226 6.21 -2.82 -5.66
N ALA A 227 6.89 -3.55 -4.78
CA ALA A 227 6.26 -4.49 -3.85
C ALA A 227 5.41 -3.78 -2.79
N LEU A 228 5.91 -2.71 -2.15
CA LEU A 228 5.15 -1.97 -1.15
C LEU A 228 3.94 -1.25 -1.76
N PHE A 229 4.08 -0.70 -2.97
CA PHE A 229 2.95 -0.17 -3.74
C PHE A 229 1.88 -1.25 -4.00
N THR A 230 2.30 -2.44 -4.44
CA THR A 230 1.37 -3.56 -4.71
C THR A 230 0.67 -4.03 -3.43
N TRP A 231 1.39 -4.09 -2.30
CA TRP A 231 0.80 -4.37 -0.98
C TRP A 231 -0.22 -3.30 -0.57
N ALA A 232 0.13 -2.02 -0.74
CA ALA A 232 -0.70 -0.89 -0.34
C ALA A 232 -1.98 -0.79 -1.17
N ASP A 233 -1.93 -1.04 -2.49
CA ASP A 233 -3.11 -1.05 -3.35
C ASP A 233 -3.97 -2.31 -3.16
N THR A 234 -3.35 -3.49 -3.19
CA THR A 234 -4.08 -4.76 -3.26
C THR A 234 -4.48 -5.33 -1.90
N LEU A 235 -3.58 -5.35 -0.92
CA LEU A 235 -3.76 -6.08 0.34
C LEU A 235 -4.26 -5.21 1.50
N LEU A 236 -3.64 -4.05 1.72
CA LEU A 236 -4.02 -3.13 2.80
C LEU A 236 -5.52 -2.75 2.81
N PRO A 237 -6.21 -2.52 1.67
CA PRO A 237 -7.64 -2.23 1.63
C PRO A 237 -8.52 -3.50 1.60
N ALA A 238 -7.93 -4.69 1.76
CA ALA A 238 -8.61 -5.99 1.92
C ALA A 238 -8.40 -6.61 3.31
N VAL A 239 -7.75 -5.89 4.24
CA VAL A 239 -7.64 -6.29 5.64
C VAL A 239 -9.04 -6.36 6.25
N ASP A 240 -9.49 -7.58 6.54
CA ASP A 240 -10.78 -7.90 7.13
C ASP A 240 -10.63 -8.13 8.65
N THR A 241 -11.63 -8.75 9.28
CA THR A 241 -11.60 -9.11 10.71
C THR A 241 -10.95 -10.46 10.99
N ASN A 242 -10.46 -11.21 9.99
CA ASN A 242 -9.84 -12.52 10.21
C ASN A 242 -8.41 -12.33 10.77
N PRO A 243 -8.10 -12.76 12.01
CA PRO A 243 -6.79 -12.54 12.60
C PRO A 243 -5.63 -13.17 11.82
N GLN A 244 -5.87 -14.28 11.11
CA GLN A 244 -4.84 -14.94 10.28
C GLN A 244 -4.54 -14.11 9.02
N SER A 245 -5.58 -13.57 8.36
CA SER A 245 -5.44 -12.65 7.23
C SER A 245 -4.70 -11.38 7.64
N GLN A 246 -5.09 -10.78 8.77
CA GLN A 246 -4.44 -9.59 9.33
C GLN A 246 -2.96 -9.84 9.65
N ASP A 247 -2.66 -10.94 10.36
CA ASP A 247 -1.30 -11.28 10.79
C ASP A 247 -0.36 -11.44 9.58
N LEU A 248 -0.83 -12.11 8.53
CA LEU A 248 -0.05 -12.38 7.34
C LEU A 248 0.18 -11.12 6.48
N ILE A 249 -0.84 -10.27 6.31
CA ILE A 249 -0.70 -8.99 5.60
C ILE A 249 0.29 -8.08 6.35
N LEU A 250 0.32 -8.13 7.69
CA LEU A 250 1.28 -7.41 8.52
C LEU A 250 2.70 -8.00 8.45
N GLN A 251 2.88 -9.32 8.54
CA GLN A 251 4.19 -9.98 8.38
C GLN A 251 4.90 -9.54 7.08
N LEU A 252 4.14 -9.39 5.99
CA LEU A 252 4.66 -8.96 4.70
C LEU A 252 5.21 -7.54 4.72
N VAL A 253 4.46 -6.55 5.22
CA VAL A 253 4.96 -5.17 5.29
C VAL A 253 6.04 -4.99 6.35
N GLU A 254 5.95 -5.68 7.49
CA GLU A 254 6.99 -5.65 8.52
C GLU A 254 8.32 -6.19 7.98
N ASN A 255 8.31 -7.30 7.22
CA ASN A 255 9.48 -7.83 6.55
C ASN A 255 10.04 -6.86 5.49
N MET A 256 9.18 -6.18 4.72
CA MET A 256 9.63 -5.13 3.77
C MET A 256 10.30 -3.95 4.47
N LEU A 257 9.68 -3.40 5.52
CA LEU A 257 10.18 -2.22 6.22
C LEU A 257 11.41 -2.53 7.09
N SER A 258 11.63 -3.79 7.43
CA SER A 258 12.82 -4.27 8.17
C SER A 258 14.04 -4.54 7.28
N GLN A 259 13.94 -4.42 5.94
CA GLN A 259 15.10 -4.64 5.08
C GLN A 259 16.17 -3.54 5.28
N PRO A 260 17.48 -3.86 5.17
CA PRO A 260 18.54 -2.86 5.20
C PRO A 260 18.28 -1.73 4.18
N ASN A 261 18.41 -0.47 4.62
CA ASN A 261 18.14 0.74 3.84
C ASN A 261 16.69 0.89 3.30
N ALA A 262 15.71 0.10 3.77
CA ALA A 262 14.32 0.13 3.29
C ALA A 262 13.73 1.55 3.24
N ARG A 263 13.83 2.31 4.34
CA ARG A 263 13.34 3.69 4.42
C ARG A 263 14.00 4.60 3.38
N THR A 264 15.31 4.49 3.17
CA THR A 264 16.04 5.29 2.18
C THR A 264 15.52 5.02 0.77
N ILE A 265 15.48 3.74 0.37
CA ILE A 265 15.02 3.30 -0.96
C ILE A 265 13.58 3.77 -1.23
N LEU A 266 12.71 3.66 -0.23
CA LEU A 266 11.29 4.00 -0.35
C LEU A 266 11.03 5.51 -0.36
N VAL A 267 11.78 6.30 0.43
CA VAL A 267 11.62 7.77 0.49
C VAL A 267 12.26 8.45 -0.73
N GLU A 268 13.43 8.01 -1.18
CA GLU A 268 14.10 8.57 -2.37
C GLU A 268 13.27 8.35 -3.65
N ARG A 269 12.62 7.19 -3.78
CA ARG A 269 11.82 6.82 -4.94
C ARG A 269 10.31 7.01 -4.74
N ALA A 270 9.87 7.86 -3.82
CA ALA A 270 8.47 7.90 -3.34
C ALA A 270 7.36 8.15 -4.39
N VAL A 271 7.67 8.41 -5.66
CA VAL A 271 6.73 8.56 -6.79
C VAL A 271 7.13 7.66 -7.97
N PHE A 272 6.14 6.98 -8.56
CA PHE A 272 6.23 6.17 -9.77
C PHE A 272 5.01 6.40 -10.66
N GLU A 273 5.20 6.66 -11.96
CA GLU A 273 4.11 6.87 -12.95
C GLU A 273 3.02 7.86 -12.46
N ASP A 274 3.43 8.98 -11.85
CA ASP A 274 2.57 10.01 -11.22
C ASP A 274 1.68 9.51 -10.04
N HIS A 275 2.05 8.37 -9.44
CA HIS A 275 1.46 7.80 -8.23
C HIS A 275 2.48 7.76 -7.07
N GLY A 276 2.04 8.07 -5.85
CA GLY A 276 2.86 7.85 -4.65
C GLY A 276 2.86 6.38 -4.22
N VAL A 277 3.82 5.98 -3.36
CA VAL A 277 3.94 4.58 -2.84
C VAL A 277 2.61 4.03 -2.34
N ILE A 278 1.82 4.84 -1.64
CA ILE A 278 0.57 4.45 -1.02
C ILE A 278 -0.56 5.28 -1.65
N PRO A 279 -1.48 4.67 -2.41
CA PRO A 279 -2.62 5.37 -2.99
C PRO A 279 -3.50 6.04 -1.92
N PRO A 280 -4.15 7.19 -2.20
CA PRO A 280 -4.98 7.89 -1.21
C PRO A 280 -6.08 7.02 -0.55
N PHE A 281 -6.73 6.14 -1.31
CA PHE A 281 -7.75 5.23 -0.75
C PHE A 281 -7.16 4.18 0.21
N SER A 282 -5.95 3.71 -0.07
CA SER A 282 -5.16 2.86 0.81
C SER A 282 -4.71 3.60 2.06
N PHE A 283 -4.39 4.89 1.95
CA PHE A 283 -4.04 5.71 3.11
C PHE A 283 -5.23 5.97 4.04
N GLU A 284 -6.46 6.13 3.51
CA GLU A 284 -7.68 6.11 4.37
C GLU A 284 -7.82 4.76 5.10
N SER A 285 -7.56 3.65 4.39
CA SER A 285 -7.63 2.31 4.98
C SER A 285 -6.61 2.13 6.11
N LEU A 286 -5.37 2.57 5.91
CA LEU A 286 -4.33 2.59 6.95
C LEU A 286 -4.76 3.40 8.18
N LEU A 287 -5.34 4.59 8.00
CA LEU A 287 -5.80 5.42 9.12
C LEU A 287 -6.85 4.71 9.97
N ARG A 288 -7.83 4.04 9.35
CA ARG A 288 -8.87 3.29 10.05
C ARG A 288 -8.33 2.05 10.79
N LEU A 289 -7.32 1.38 10.22
CA LEU A 289 -6.66 0.21 10.82
C LEU A 289 -5.70 0.60 11.97
N THR A 290 -5.11 1.79 11.89
CA THR A 290 -4.19 2.33 12.91
C THR A 290 -4.96 2.93 14.10
N PHE A 291 -6.04 3.67 13.83
CA PHE A 291 -6.82 4.38 14.85
C PHE A 291 -8.30 3.93 14.90
N PRO A 292 -8.59 2.63 15.10
CA PRO A 292 -9.95 2.15 15.32
C PRO A 292 -10.50 2.65 16.66
N ASP A 293 -11.81 2.49 16.87
CA ASP A 293 -12.46 2.77 18.15
C ASP A 293 -11.89 1.90 19.28
N SER A 294 -11.91 2.41 20.51
CA SER A 294 -11.25 1.77 21.66
C SER A 294 -11.75 0.35 21.93
N SER A 295 -13.01 0.05 21.61
CA SER A 295 -13.63 -1.28 21.68
C SER A 295 -13.24 -2.23 20.54
N ALA A 296 -12.72 -1.70 19.43
CA ALA A 296 -12.30 -2.45 18.24
C ALA A 296 -10.76 -2.61 18.13
N ARG A 297 -10.01 -2.16 19.14
CA ARG A 297 -8.54 -2.33 19.20
C ARG A 297 -8.19 -3.80 19.44
N VAL A 298 -7.29 -4.34 18.63
CA VAL A 298 -6.82 -5.74 18.67
C VAL A 298 -5.30 -5.80 18.68
N LYS A 299 -4.70 -6.99 18.86
CA LYS A 299 -3.24 -7.17 18.82
C LYS A 299 -2.60 -6.63 17.52
N ALA A 300 -3.31 -6.71 16.39
CA ALA A 300 -2.87 -6.15 15.11
C ALA A 300 -2.80 -4.61 15.09
N THR A 301 -3.62 -3.90 15.89
CA THR A 301 -3.62 -2.43 15.94
C THR A 301 -2.26 -1.87 16.37
N ALA A 302 -1.62 -2.48 17.37
CA ALA A 302 -0.29 -2.07 17.82
C ALA A 302 0.82 -2.23 16.74
N ARG A 303 0.64 -3.19 15.82
CA ARG A 303 1.55 -3.39 14.67
C ARG A 303 1.32 -2.33 13.60
N PHE A 304 0.05 -2.01 13.28
CA PHE A 304 -0.27 -0.86 12.44
C PHE A 304 0.27 0.45 13.02
N GLU A 305 0.12 0.70 14.33
CA GLU A 305 0.68 1.86 15.02
C GLU A 305 2.21 1.95 14.95
N ALA A 306 2.92 0.82 14.96
CA ALA A 306 4.38 0.78 14.82
C ALA A 306 4.86 1.13 13.40
N ILE A 307 4.19 0.64 12.35
CA ILE A 307 4.57 0.91 10.95
C ILE A 307 3.99 2.24 10.42
N TYR A 308 2.94 2.75 11.04
CA TYR A 308 2.19 3.94 10.60
C TYR A 308 3.06 5.18 10.34
N PRO A 309 4.05 5.58 11.18
CA PRO A 309 4.82 6.80 10.94
C PRO A 309 5.58 6.79 9.60
N LEU A 310 6.15 5.65 9.22
CA LEU A 310 6.86 5.49 7.95
C LEU A 310 5.89 5.37 6.77
N LEU A 311 4.80 4.61 6.91
CA LEU A 311 3.78 4.56 5.86
C LEU A 311 3.09 5.92 5.64
N LYS A 312 2.91 6.73 6.69
CA LYS A 312 2.46 8.12 6.59
C LYS A 312 3.49 8.99 5.86
N GLU A 313 4.78 8.88 6.19
CA GLU A 313 5.85 9.59 5.47
C GLU A 313 5.79 9.30 3.98
N LEU A 314 5.66 8.03 3.58
CA LEU A 314 5.58 7.60 2.19
C LEU A 314 4.27 7.99 1.48
N ALA A 315 3.14 8.02 2.19
CA ALA A 315 1.85 8.48 1.65
C ALA A 315 1.78 10.00 1.46
N LEU A 316 2.64 10.75 2.15
CA LEU A 316 2.75 12.22 2.11
C LEU A 316 4.03 12.71 1.40
N ALA A 317 4.78 11.82 0.75
CA ALA A 317 6.00 12.12 0.01
C ALA A 317 5.73 12.36 -1.49
N GLY A 318 6.64 13.10 -2.12
CA GLY A 318 6.58 13.45 -3.54
C GLY A 318 7.07 14.87 -3.81
N THR A 319 7.25 15.21 -5.09
CA THR A 319 7.74 16.54 -5.51
C THR A 319 6.77 17.65 -5.11
N PRO A 320 7.16 18.59 -4.21
CA PRO A 320 6.26 19.63 -3.73
C PRO A 320 5.69 20.49 -4.87
N GLY A 321 4.39 20.73 -4.85
CA GLY A 321 3.67 21.44 -5.91
C GLY A 321 3.59 20.74 -7.28
N GLY A 322 4.09 19.50 -7.43
CA GLY A 322 3.93 18.70 -8.65
C GLY A 322 2.46 18.34 -8.92
N GLU A 323 2.09 18.02 -10.17
CA GLU A 323 0.67 17.79 -10.51
C GLU A 323 0.12 16.46 -9.97
N ALA A 324 0.94 15.41 -9.99
CA ALA A 324 0.69 14.17 -9.25
C ALA A 324 0.39 14.45 -7.76
N MET A 325 1.25 15.24 -7.12
CA MET A 325 1.15 15.59 -5.71
C MET A 325 -0.11 16.42 -5.40
N LYS A 326 -0.43 17.41 -6.24
CA LYS A 326 -1.67 18.19 -6.17
C LYS A 326 -2.92 17.32 -6.31
N LYS A 327 -2.90 16.33 -7.22
CA LYS A 327 -4.01 15.38 -7.43
C LYS A 327 -4.19 14.46 -6.22
N GLY A 328 -3.11 13.92 -5.67
CA GLY A 328 -3.09 13.15 -4.42
C GLY A 328 -3.62 13.96 -3.25
N ALA A 329 -3.10 15.17 -3.03
CA ALA A 329 -3.52 16.09 -1.97
C ALA A 329 -5.03 16.39 -1.97
N ARG A 330 -5.67 16.53 -3.15
CA ARG A 330 -7.14 16.70 -3.22
C ARG A 330 -7.90 15.49 -2.70
N GLN A 331 -7.49 14.27 -3.06
CA GLN A 331 -8.13 13.05 -2.58
C GLN A 331 -7.89 12.86 -1.07
N ILE A 332 -6.64 13.11 -0.63
CA ILE A 332 -6.25 13.07 0.78
C ILE A 332 -7.05 14.06 1.62
N PHE A 333 -7.25 15.30 1.12
CA PHE A 333 -8.08 16.30 1.79
C PHE A 333 -9.53 15.83 1.98
N ILE A 334 -10.15 15.27 0.94
CA ILE A 334 -11.57 14.88 0.97
C ILE A 334 -11.84 13.80 2.02
N PHE A 335 -11.06 12.72 2.07
CA PHE A 335 -11.27 11.71 3.11
C PHE A 335 -10.84 12.22 4.50
N SER A 336 -9.78 13.02 4.59
CA SER A 336 -9.29 13.53 5.88
C SER A 336 -10.27 14.49 6.53
N LEU A 337 -10.97 15.32 5.74
CA LEU A 337 -12.07 16.15 6.22
C LEU A 337 -13.24 15.30 6.74
N ARG A 338 -13.59 14.20 6.06
CA ARG A 338 -14.62 13.27 6.54
C ARG A 338 -14.22 12.61 7.86
N LEU A 339 -13.01 12.05 7.93
CA LEU A 339 -12.46 11.39 9.13
C LEU A 339 -12.38 12.36 10.34
N ALA A 340 -12.03 13.63 10.10
CA ALA A 340 -12.01 14.67 11.14
C ALA A 340 -13.41 14.97 11.75
N GLY A 341 -14.49 14.51 11.12
CA GLY A 341 -15.85 14.60 11.64
C GLY A 341 -16.31 13.42 12.50
N GLU A 342 -15.59 12.30 12.48
CA GLU A 342 -16.02 11.04 13.11
C GLU A 342 -15.97 11.11 14.65
N ALA A 343 -16.53 10.10 15.33
CA ALA A 343 -16.64 10.09 16.80
C ALA A 343 -15.29 9.88 17.49
N ASN A 344 -14.37 9.15 16.86
CA ASN A 344 -13.06 8.78 17.38
C ASN A 344 -12.12 10.00 17.52
N PRO A 345 -11.74 10.42 18.72
CA PRO A 345 -10.97 11.66 18.91
C PRO A 345 -9.50 11.53 18.45
N VAL A 346 -8.94 10.31 18.41
CA VAL A 346 -7.56 10.07 17.98
C VAL A 346 -7.46 10.15 16.47
N LEU A 347 -8.32 9.38 15.77
CA LEU A 347 -8.46 9.40 14.32
C LEU A 347 -8.82 10.80 13.81
N ALA A 348 -9.77 11.49 14.45
CA ALA A 348 -10.18 12.84 14.05
C ALA A 348 -9.06 13.88 14.23
N LYS A 349 -8.31 13.83 15.34
CA LYS A 349 -7.16 14.72 15.57
C LYS A 349 -6.08 14.55 14.51
N GLU A 350 -5.79 13.31 14.13
CA GLU A 350 -4.77 13.00 13.13
C GLU A 350 -5.22 13.30 11.70
N ALA A 351 -6.45 12.94 11.35
CA ALA A 351 -7.05 13.33 10.08
C ALA A 351 -7.11 14.85 9.91
N THR A 352 -7.33 15.61 10.99
CA THR A 352 -7.25 17.09 10.94
C THR A 352 -5.82 17.56 10.60
N SER A 353 -4.76 16.91 11.13
CA SER A 353 -3.36 17.18 10.72
C SER A 353 -3.16 17.00 9.21
N ILE A 354 -3.70 15.92 8.67
CA ILE A 354 -3.52 15.52 7.26
C ILE A 354 -4.36 16.43 6.33
N ALA A 355 -5.56 16.84 6.76
CA ALA A 355 -6.37 17.84 6.05
C ALA A 355 -5.67 19.21 5.98
N ILE A 356 -5.00 19.67 7.05
CA ILE A 356 -4.16 20.88 7.00
C ILE A 356 -3.01 20.69 6.02
N TRP A 357 -2.24 19.60 6.13
CA TRP A 357 -1.14 19.30 5.22
C TRP A 357 -1.59 19.41 3.75
N ALA A 358 -2.72 18.80 3.41
CA ALA A 358 -3.27 18.79 2.05
C ALA A 358 -3.74 20.18 1.58
N LEU A 359 -4.25 21.04 2.47
CA LEU A 359 -4.54 22.46 2.18
C LEU A 359 -3.25 23.27 1.95
N THR A 360 -2.18 22.98 2.69
CA THR A 360 -0.89 23.69 2.51
C THR A 360 -0.18 23.29 1.22
N GLU A 361 -0.40 22.06 0.74
CA GLU A 361 0.24 21.52 -0.47
C GLU A 361 -0.57 21.81 -1.74
N ASN A 362 -1.91 21.85 -1.64
CA ASN A 362 -2.77 22.26 -2.75
C ASN A 362 -3.92 23.16 -2.27
N ILE A 363 -3.79 24.47 -2.47
CA ILE A 363 -4.83 25.43 -2.07
C ILE A 363 -6.17 25.24 -2.79
N VAL A 364 -6.22 24.50 -3.92
CA VAL A 364 -7.48 24.13 -4.61
C VAL A 364 -8.34 23.17 -3.76
N CYS A 365 -7.77 22.56 -2.70
CA CYS A 365 -8.52 21.88 -1.66
C CYS A 365 -9.54 22.81 -0.95
N CYS A 366 -9.27 24.13 -0.87
CA CYS A 366 -10.23 25.10 -0.33
C CYS A 366 -11.57 25.14 -1.11
N ASN A 367 -11.56 24.91 -2.43
CA ASN A 367 -12.79 24.85 -3.23
C ASN A 367 -13.60 23.58 -2.92
N HIS A 368 -12.91 22.47 -2.65
CA HIS A 368 -13.54 21.21 -2.25
C HIS A 368 -14.07 21.31 -0.82
N TRP A 369 -13.35 22.00 0.06
CA TRP A 369 -13.81 22.33 1.41
C TRP A 369 -15.10 23.16 1.35
N ASP A 370 -15.19 24.16 0.48
CA ASP A 370 -16.39 25.02 0.39
C ASP A 370 -17.65 24.28 -0.05
N ASN A 371 -17.50 23.28 -0.91
CA ASN A 371 -18.61 22.40 -1.32
C ASN A 371 -18.98 21.35 -0.25
N LEU A 372 -18.05 20.97 0.62
CA LEU A 372 -18.24 19.95 1.67
C LEU A 372 -18.58 20.53 3.05
N TYR A 373 -18.44 21.84 3.23
CA TYR A 373 -18.42 22.54 4.51
C TYR A 373 -19.63 22.25 5.41
N GLU A 374 -20.84 22.48 4.91
CA GLU A 374 -22.08 22.36 5.69
C GLU A 374 -22.34 20.90 6.10
N ASN A 375 -22.11 19.97 5.18
CA ASN A 375 -22.20 18.52 5.41
C ASN A 375 -21.11 17.98 6.35
N ASN A 376 -20.04 18.74 6.59
CA ASN A 376 -18.90 18.36 7.43
C ASN A 376 -18.58 19.46 8.45
N LEU A 377 -19.61 20.12 9.02
CA LEU A 377 -19.45 21.29 9.87
C LEU A 377 -18.54 21.03 11.09
N LYS A 378 -18.78 19.94 11.83
CA LYS A 378 -17.96 19.53 12.99
C LYS A 378 -16.48 19.36 12.62
N ALA A 379 -16.20 18.74 11.48
CA ALA A 379 -14.83 18.57 10.98
C ALA A 379 -14.20 19.90 10.56
N SER A 380 -14.98 20.74 9.88
CA SER A 380 -14.56 22.07 9.42
C SER A 380 -14.25 22.99 10.61
N VAL A 381 -15.03 22.91 11.69
CA VAL A 381 -14.79 23.59 12.96
C VAL A 381 -13.45 23.15 13.58
N ALA A 382 -13.20 21.84 13.71
CA ALA A 382 -11.94 21.33 14.25
C ALA A 382 -10.73 21.74 13.39
N LEU A 383 -10.89 21.72 12.06
CA LEU A 383 -9.89 22.15 11.09
C LEU A 383 -9.62 23.66 11.14
N LEU A 384 -10.66 24.48 11.26
CA LEU A 384 -10.55 25.94 11.43
C LEU A 384 -9.85 26.31 12.74
N LYS A 385 -10.21 25.68 13.87
CA LYS A 385 -9.52 25.86 15.16
C LYS A 385 -8.05 25.50 15.06
N LYS A 386 -7.72 24.31 14.55
CA LYS A 386 -6.33 23.87 14.42
C LYS A 386 -5.51 24.76 13.47
N LEU A 387 -6.11 25.29 12.39
CA LEU A 387 -5.51 26.32 11.53
C LEU A 387 -5.31 27.67 12.24
N VAL A 388 -6.12 27.99 13.25
CA VAL A 388 -5.94 29.17 14.11
C VAL A 388 -4.81 28.95 15.13
N ASP A 389 -4.66 27.75 15.67
CA ASP A 389 -3.62 27.44 16.65
C ASP A 389 -2.24 27.32 15.98
N GLU A 390 -2.12 26.50 14.94
CA GLU A 390 -0.86 26.20 14.21
C GLU A 390 -0.55 27.21 13.08
N TRP A 391 -1.15 28.40 13.11
CA TRP A 391 -1.06 29.38 12.01
C TRP A 391 0.36 29.85 11.68
N LYS A 392 1.25 29.89 12.68
CA LYS A 392 2.64 30.31 12.48
C LYS A 392 3.36 29.38 11.49
N ASP A 393 3.08 28.09 11.59
CA ASP A 393 3.74 27.03 10.85
C ASP A 393 3.18 26.94 9.42
N HIS A 394 1.86 26.95 9.29
CA HIS A 394 1.18 26.74 8.01
C HIS A 394 1.08 28.01 7.14
N SER A 395 1.06 29.21 7.74
CA SER A 395 0.76 30.43 6.98
C SER A 395 1.87 30.87 6.01
N ARG A 396 3.07 30.28 6.06
CA ARG A 396 4.09 30.50 5.02
C ARG A 396 3.75 29.76 3.73
N LYS A 397 3.23 28.53 3.81
CA LYS A 397 2.71 27.78 2.64
C LYS A 397 1.38 28.37 2.15
N LEU A 398 0.43 28.62 3.06
CA LEU A 398 -0.90 29.14 2.71
C LEU A 398 -0.86 30.56 2.11
N SER A 399 0.09 31.41 2.53
CA SER A 399 0.31 32.74 1.94
C SER A 399 1.49 32.80 0.95
N SER A 400 1.94 31.67 0.41
CA SER A 400 3.12 31.61 -0.50
C SER A 400 2.93 32.38 -1.82
N SER A 401 1.68 32.56 -2.25
CA SER A 401 1.31 33.34 -3.43
C SER A 401 0.13 34.26 -3.13
N ARG A 402 0.03 35.36 -3.90
CA ARG A 402 -1.18 36.21 -3.93
C ARG A 402 -2.42 35.41 -4.31
N SER A 403 -2.29 34.43 -5.20
CA SER A 403 -3.39 33.53 -5.60
C SER A 403 -3.90 32.73 -4.39
N ASN A 404 -3.02 31.97 -3.72
CA ASN A 404 -3.37 31.18 -2.54
C ASN A 404 -3.99 32.04 -1.42
N THR A 405 -3.44 33.23 -1.22
CA THR A 405 -3.93 34.22 -0.26
C THR A 405 -5.35 34.69 -0.59
N LEU A 406 -5.66 34.91 -1.87
CA LEU A 406 -7.00 35.28 -2.33
C LEU A 406 -7.99 34.12 -2.22
N THR A 407 -7.61 32.91 -2.64
CA THR A 407 -8.45 31.70 -2.52
C THR A 407 -8.85 31.45 -1.07
N LEU A 408 -7.88 31.46 -0.13
CA LEU A 408 -8.18 31.27 1.29
C LEU A 408 -9.06 32.42 1.84
N ASN A 409 -8.82 33.67 1.43
CA ASN A 409 -9.65 34.80 1.82
C ASN A 409 -11.11 34.67 1.32
N GLN A 410 -11.30 34.15 0.10
CA GLN A 410 -12.62 33.88 -0.48
C GLN A 410 -13.34 32.73 0.24
N THR A 411 -12.67 31.60 0.50
CA THR A 411 -13.26 30.48 1.25
C THR A 411 -13.64 30.88 2.67
N MET A 412 -12.78 31.60 3.41
CA MET A 412 -13.15 32.10 4.74
C MET A 412 -14.35 33.06 4.69
N LYS A 413 -14.51 33.88 3.65
CA LYS A 413 -15.70 34.72 3.45
C LYS A 413 -16.95 33.88 3.15
N SER A 414 -16.84 32.86 2.30
CA SER A 414 -17.93 31.92 1.99
C SER A 414 -18.45 31.23 3.27
N PHE A 415 -17.53 30.72 4.10
CA PHE A 415 -17.87 30.14 5.41
C PHE A 415 -18.61 31.14 6.31
N ARG A 416 -18.14 32.39 6.42
CA ARG A 416 -18.82 33.40 7.24
C ARG A 416 -20.24 33.68 6.77
N LEU A 417 -20.48 33.76 5.46
CA LEU A 417 -21.84 33.94 4.90
C LEU A 417 -22.75 32.74 5.20
N LYS A 418 -22.23 31.51 5.06
CA LYS A 418 -22.96 30.27 5.40
C LYS A 418 -23.29 30.19 6.90
N ASN A 419 -22.34 30.58 7.75
CA ASN A 419 -22.51 30.62 9.20
C ASN A 419 -23.54 31.66 9.63
N GLU A 420 -23.43 32.88 9.11
CA GLU A 420 -24.35 33.98 9.40
C GLU A 420 -25.79 33.62 8.99
N LYS A 421 -25.96 33.04 7.79
CA LYS A 421 -27.26 32.50 7.34
C LYS A 421 -27.79 31.44 8.32
N ALA A 422 -27.02 30.41 8.63
CA ALA A 422 -27.48 29.29 9.47
C ALA A 422 -27.75 29.69 10.93
N ILE A 423 -27.04 30.68 11.46
CA ILE A 423 -27.31 31.27 12.79
C ILE A 423 -28.63 32.05 12.77
N ASN A 424 -28.83 32.90 11.75
CA ASN A 424 -30.05 33.72 11.63
C ASN A 424 -31.30 32.88 11.33
N GLU A 425 -31.16 31.77 10.60
CA GLU A 425 -32.22 30.79 10.33
C GLU A 425 -32.46 29.80 11.50
N GLY A 426 -31.74 29.94 12.62
CA GLY A 426 -31.97 29.15 13.83
C GLY A 426 -31.59 27.67 13.71
N ALA A 427 -30.60 27.33 12.87
CA ALA A 427 -30.20 25.94 12.64
C ALA A 427 -29.77 25.23 13.93
N ALA A 428 -30.12 23.95 14.09
CA ALA A 428 -29.88 23.16 15.30
C ALA A 428 -28.40 23.11 15.76
N ASN A 429 -27.45 23.36 14.84
CA ASN A 429 -26.01 23.39 15.10
C ASN A 429 -25.45 24.83 15.24
N ALA A 430 -26.26 25.84 15.59
CA ALA A 430 -25.86 27.25 15.65
C ALA A 430 -24.57 27.53 16.47
N SER A 431 -24.29 26.74 17.50
CA SER A 431 -23.05 26.82 18.29
C SER A 431 -21.80 26.51 17.45
N LEU A 432 -21.84 25.47 16.62
CA LEU A 432 -20.75 25.11 15.70
C LEU A 432 -20.56 26.16 14.60
N TYR A 433 -21.65 26.71 14.06
CA TYR A 433 -21.58 27.80 13.08
C TYR A 433 -20.95 29.07 13.67
N LYS A 434 -21.26 29.40 14.93
CA LYS A 434 -20.62 30.52 15.65
C LYS A 434 -19.12 30.28 15.87
N GLU A 435 -18.75 29.10 16.34
CA GLU A 435 -17.35 28.70 16.58
C GLU A 435 -16.51 28.73 15.28
N ALA A 436 -17.10 28.34 14.16
CA ALA A 436 -16.47 28.47 12.85
C ALA A 436 -16.35 29.95 12.40
N ASP A 437 -17.37 30.79 12.61
CA ASP A 437 -17.31 32.21 12.24
C ASP A 437 -16.23 32.98 13.04
N GLU A 438 -16.11 32.69 14.34
CA GLU A 438 -15.03 33.21 15.19
C GLU A 438 -13.65 32.81 14.66
N SER A 439 -13.47 31.53 14.30
CA SER A 439 -12.23 31.03 13.70
C SER A 439 -11.92 31.69 12.35
N CYS A 440 -12.92 31.83 11.48
CA CYS A 440 -12.81 32.51 10.18
C CYS A 440 -12.46 34.00 10.33
N LYS A 441 -13.03 34.70 11.33
CA LYS A 441 -12.66 36.10 11.65
C LYS A 441 -11.17 36.21 11.99
N VAL A 442 -10.65 35.31 12.83
CA VAL A 442 -9.23 35.28 13.22
C VAL A 442 -8.32 35.02 12.01
N ILE A 443 -8.66 34.06 11.14
CA ILE A 443 -7.90 33.78 9.91
C ILE A 443 -7.91 34.99 8.96
N LEU A 444 -9.08 35.62 8.75
CA LEU A 444 -9.20 36.80 7.89
C LEU A 444 -8.37 38.00 8.40
N GLY A 445 -8.37 38.26 9.71
CA GLY A 445 -7.55 39.32 10.31
C GLY A 445 -6.03 39.07 10.19
N ARG A 446 -5.62 37.80 10.24
CA ARG A 446 -4.21 37.41 10.04
C ARG A 446 -3.78 37.44 8.57
N LEU A 447 -4.72 37.30 7.63
CA LEU A 447 -4.47 37.50 6.21
C LEU A 447 -4.36 38.99 5.84
N SER A 448 -5.19 39.86 6.43
CA SER A 448 -5.13 41.31 6.14
C SER A 448 -3.85 41.96 6.70
N TRP A 449 -3.37 41.55 7.88
CA TRP A 449 -2.14 42.09 8.49
C TRP A 449 -0.89 41.97 7.60
N LYS A 450 -0.74 40.86 6.86
CA LYS A 450 0.37 40.69 5.90
C LYS A 450 0.29 41.71 4.75
N SER A 451 -0.92 42.07 4.33
CA SER A 451 -1.14 43.06 3.26
C SER A 451 -0.87 44.49 3.73
N THR A 452 -1.38 44.88 4.90
CA THR A 452 -1.21 46.23 5.45
C THR A 452 0.25 46.52 5.79
N ALA A 453 0.99 45.57 6.35
CA ALA A 453 2.41 45.73 6.64
C ALA A 453 3.25 45.97 5.37
N ILE A 454 3.01 45.22 4.29
CA ILE A 454 3.71 45.40 3.01
C ILE A 454 3.33 46.75 2.38
N THR A 455 2.03 47.11 2.40
CA THR A 455 1.55 48.38 1.82
C THR A 455 2.13 49.57 2.56
N ALA A 456 2.17 49.55 3.91
CA ALA A 456 2.79 50.59 4.73
C ALA A 456 4.29 50.73 4.45
N LEU A 457 5.01 49.62 4.26
CA LEU A 457 6.45 49.63 4.01
C LEU A 457 6.79 50.12 2.59
N VAL A 458 5.96 49.80 1.58
CA VAL A 458 6.05 50.38 0.23
C VAL A 458 5.74 51.88 0.25
N LEU A 459 4.68 52.31 0.95
CA LEU A 459 4.35 53.73 1.09
C LEU A 459 5.46 54.51 1.80
N ALA A 460 6.06 53.96 2.86
CA ALA A 460 7.21 54.56 3.53
C ALA A 460 8.42 54.69 2.59
N ALA A 461 8.73 53.67 1.79
CA ALA A 461 9.80 53.74 0.79
C ALA A 461 9.54 54.81 -0.28
N VAL A 462 8.29 54.93 -0.77
CA VAL A 462 7.90 55.99 -1.72
C VAL A 462 8.03 57.38 -1.10
N VAL A 463 7.62 57.55 0.16
CA VAL A 463 7.78 58.83 0.90
C VAL A 463 9.26 59.18 1.09
N VAL A 464 10.13 58.21 1.41
CA VAL A 464 11.58 58.43 1.52
C VAL A 464 12.20 58.83 0.18
N VAL A 465 11.81 58.19 -0.93
CA VAL A 465 12.26 58.57 -2.28
C VAL A 465 11.81 59.98 -2.65
N LEU A 466 10.54 60.32 -2.40
CA LEU A 466 10.01 61.68 -2.65
C LEU A 466 10.72 62.73 -1.79
N ALA A 467 10.99 62.44 -0.51
CA ALA A 467 11.73 63.35 0.36
C ALA A 467 13.18 63.56 -0.12
N ALA A 468 13.87 62.51 -0.59
CA ALA A 468 15.21 62.61 -1.16
C ALA A 468 15.25 63.43 -2.47
N VAL A 469 14.23 63.28 -3.32
CA VAL A 469 14.07 64.11 -4.54
C VAL A 469 13.82 65.57 -4.17
N VAL A 470 12.95 65.87 -3.21
CA VAL A 470 12.69 67.25 -2.75
C VAL A 470 13.93 67.89 -2.14
N LEU A 471 14.72 67.15 -1.34
CA LEU A 471 16.00 67.62 -0.80
C LEU A 471 17.02 67.95 -1.88
N SER A 472 17.05 67.17 -2.98
CA SER A 472 17.90 67.46 -4.15
C SER A 472 17.56 68.78 -4.85
N PHE A 473 16.32 69.27 -4.73
CA PHE A 473 15.89 70.56 -5.27
C PHE A 473 15.91 71.71 -4.25
N LYS A 474 16.01 71.45 -2.94
CA LYS A 474 16.06 72.47 -1.87
C LYS A 474 16.98 72.06 -0.70
N PRO A 475 18.29 72.40 -0.76
CA PRO A 475 19.26 72.02 0.29
C PRO A 475 19.01 72.69 1.66
N GLU A 476 18.25 73.78 1.70
CA GLU A 476 17.93 74.51 2.94
C GLU A 476 16.90 73.80 3.83
N ALA A 477 16.16 72.81 3.32
CA ALA A 477 15.12 72.08 4.06
C ALA A 477 15.65 70.96 4.99
N THR A 478 16.97 70.88 5.19
CA THR A 478 17.68 69.71 5.72
C THR A 478 17.47 69.44 7.21
N THR A 479 17.28 70.48 8.05
CA THR A 479 17.23 70.31 9.52
C THR A 479 15.93 69.69 10.04
N VAL A 480 14.79 70.06 9.46
CA VAL A 480 13.46 69.55 9.86
C VAL A 480 13.28 68.10 9.40
N LEU A 481 13.64 67.80 8.15
CA LEU A 481 13.52 66.46 7.58
C LEU A 481 14.42 65.44 8.28
N LYS A 482 15.63 65.84 8.73
CA LYS A 482 16.52 64.96 9.50
C LYS A 482 15.89 64.54 10.84
N LYS A 483 15.32 65.48 11.61
CA LYS A 483 14.58 65.18 12.85
C LYS A 483 13.40 64.23 12.63
N LEU A 484 12.67 64.38 11.52
CA LEU A 484 11.55 63.48 11.19
C LEU A 484 12.05 62.06 10.86
N LEU A 485 13.16 61.93 10.13
CA LEU A 485 13.78 60.65 9.81
C LEU A 485 14.31 59.95 11.08
N ASP A 486 15.04 60.67 11.93
CA ASP A 486 15.59 60.16 13.19
C ASP A 486 14.44 59.68 14.12
N SER A 487 13.38 60.48 14.26
CA SER A 487 12.18 60.12 15.03
C SER A 487 11.45 58.88 14.48
N TRP A 488 11.47 58.67 13.16
CA TRP A 488 10.84 57.52 12.52
C TRP A 488 11.67 56.24 12.69
N ILE A 489 13.00 56.35 12.65
CA ILE A 489 13.93 55.25 12.95
C ILE A 489 13.76 54.77 14.40
N CYS A 490 13.59 55.69 15.37
CA CYS A 490 13.32 55.35 16.77
C CYS A 490 11.97 54.63 16.97
N THR A 491 10.91 55.02 16.25
CA THR A 491 9.62 54.32 16.33
C THR A 491 9.65 52.96 15.62
N TYR A 492 10.33 52.85 14.48
CA TYR A 492 10.47 51.59 13.73
C TYR A 492 11.29 50.54 14.49
N THR A 493 12.35 50.95 15.19
CA THR A 493 13.16 50.06 16.03
C THR A 493 12.39 49.58 17.26
N SER A 494 11.70 50.47 17.97
CA SER A 494 10.82 50.14 19.10
C SER A 494 9.76 49.10 18.73
N MET A 495 9.08 49.25 17.58
CA MET A 495 8.08 48.28 17.09
C MET A 495 8.64 46.91 16.73
N ARG A 496 9.97 46.77 16.57
CA ARG A 496 10.62 45.53 16.11
C ARG A 496 11.27 44.71 17.22
N SER A 497 11.52 45.28 18.40
CA SER A 497 12.08 44.56 19.57
C SER A 497 11.80 45.28 20.90
N PRO A 498 10.76 44.89 21.68
CA PRO A 498 10.35 45.59 22.90
C PRO A 498 11.30 45.54 24.12
N GLN A 499 12.55 45.08 23.97
CA GLN A 499 13.51 44.90 25.08
C GLN A 499 14.83 45.65 24.90
N LEU A 500 14.94 46.56 23.92
CA LEU A 500 16.14 47.36 23.67
C LEU A 500 15.86 48.88 23.72
N CYS A 501 15.20 49.33 24.80
CA CYS A 501 15.13 50.73 25.21
C CYS A 501 15.21 50.85 26.74
N ILE A 502 16.42 51.13 27.25
CA ILE A 502 16.69 51.90 28.47
C ILE A 502 17.70 52.98 28.04
#